data_AF-A0A397GKQ6-F1
#
_entry.id   AF-A0A397GKQ6-F1
#
_cell.length_a   1.000
_cell.length_b   1.000
_cell.length_c   1.000
_cell.angle_alpha   90.00
_cell.angle_beta   90.00
_cell.angle_gamma   90.00
#
_symmetry.space_group_name_H-M   'P 1'
#
loop_
_entity.id
_entity.type
_entity.pdbx_description
1 polymer ?
#
loop_
_entity_poly.entity_id
_entity_poly.type
_entity_poly.pdbx_seq_one_letter_code
_entity_poly.pdbx_strand_id
1 'polypeptide(L)'
;MDIPIILHNELDEYLEHLLYYLAYQIRKVYLNSQFNANLLELDKKGALIIVDYKMKILSKSSRETKEQFFGKKGWTLHSILIYIRKKDSLELDIKAHDHWSNDSCQDAFFTVSSLHAVIESMEKKPEWVTIISDNGDHYHNSDLMMTLRYWSDWYGIWPKKWIFLEPGEAKTTIDSHHAQIIHAINRYVKLGFDLLSGDDIKKAISGICGTSVSHLELNRKKGTNNKNKLPGISNWFEWTWPIDEKYSGCICAREIPNLGIWTNFHQEDLEKLQMKIIEKSNPKLSVPSTSQNAWTIPLPNDTGIQIKKLKKENIKEQLKSREILRGSDVKKKDLIKELEVELAKETLSKIPDNIESLSNISNSDNNKGKNFSKNKNKSIIDPSSQFSLWLLICGWALKSMQKYGKKGGGKHISKKVWNLLQEYFLEGNIDKSERHTAESMFFQLKQCAENGIIDKEEIPKLETIRNWISRYASQHRQEAAIVFKK
;
A
#
# COMPACT_ATOMS: atom_id res chain seq x y z
N MET A 1 47.90 -0.67 -11.38
CA MET A 1 47.42 0.36 -10.42
C MET A 1 46.37 -0.32 -9.56
N ASP A 2 46.70 -0.63 -8.31
CA ASP A 2 45.71 -1.16 -7.39
C ASP A 2 44.71 -0.05 -7.06
N ILE A 3 43.45 -0.26 -7.42
CA ILE A 3 42.36 0.62 -6.99
C ILE A 3 42.37 0.58 -5.46
N PRO A 4 42.48 1.72 -4.75
CA PRO A 4 42.47 1.75 -3.30
C PRO A 4 41.25 1.01 -2.75
N ILE A 5 41.43 0.17 -1.73
CA ILE A 5 40.37 -0.66 -1.10
C ILE A 5 39.11 0.15 -0.76
N ILE A 6 39.27 1.45 -0.47
CA ILE A 6 38.18 2.39 -0.19
C ILE A 6 37.26 2.58 -1.40
N LEU A 7 37.83 2.75 -2.61
CA LEU A 7 37.07 2.87 -3.86
C LEU A 7 36.32 1.58 -4.21
N HIS A 8 36.84 0.41 -3.84
CA HIS A 8 36.14 -0.85 -4.07
C HIS A 8 34.88 -0.98 -3.21
N ASN A 9 34.96 -0.60 -1.93
CA ASN A 9 33.80 -0.63 -1.02
C ASN A 9 32.72 0.38 -1.42
N GLU A 10 33.12 1.58 -1.87
CA GLU A 10 32.17 2.59 -2.36
C GLU A 10 31.45 2.12 -3.64
N LEU A 11 32.17 1.49 -4.57
CA LEU A 11 31.59 0.92 -5.79
C LEU A 11 30.62 -0.23 -5.49
N ASP A 12 30.96 -1.11 -4.55
CA ASP A 12 30.07 -2.19 -4.11
C ASP A 12 28.79 -1.62 -3.48
N GLU A 13 28.91 -0.58 -2.65
CA GLU A 13 27.75 0.11 -2.06
C GLU A 13 26.87 0.76 -3.13
N TYR A 14 27.44 1.43 -4.13
CA TYR A 14 26.67 1.99 -5.25
C TYR A 14 25.98 0.91 -6.07
N LEU A 15 26.63 -0.23 -6.30
CA LEU A 15 26.05 -1.38 -6.98
C LEU A 15 24.85 -1.94 -6.19
N GLU A 16 24.97 -2.08 -4.87
CA GLU A 16 23.87 -2.54 -4.03
C GLU A 16 22.68 -1.57 -4.04
N HIS A 17 22.93 -0.25 -4.04
CA HIS A 17 21.88 0.76 -4.18
C HIS A 17 21.20 0.70 -5.56
N LEU A 18 21.96 0.50 -6.62
CA LEU A 18 21.43 0.35 -7.98
C LEU A 18 20.55 -0.91 -8.09
N LEU A 19 21.02 -2.04 -7.59
CA LEU A 19 20.25 -3.29 -7.53
C LEU A 19 18.97 -3.12 -6.72
N TYR A 20 19.04 -2.43 -5.58
CA TYR A 20 17.88 -2.10 -4.78
C TYR A 20 16.84 -1.27 -5.56
N TYR A 21 17.30 -0.24 -6.27
CA TYR A 21 16.43 0.59 -7.11
C TYR A 21 15.78 -0.22 -8.24
N LEU A 22 16.55 -1.04 -8.94
CA LEU A 22 16.03 -1.88 -10.02
C LEU A 22 15.03 -2.93 -9.53
N ALA A 23 15.31 -3.57 -8.39
CA ALA A 23 14.38 -4.51 -7.74
C ALA A 23 13.04 -3.83 -7.42
N TYR A 24 13.10 -2.60 -6.88
CA TYR A 24 11.90 -1.80 -6.63
C TYR A 24 11.14 -1.47 -7.91
N GLN A 25 11.80 -1.00 -8.97
CA GLN A 25 11.14 -0.68 -10.24
C GLN A 25 10.48 -1.91 -10.88
N ILE A 26 11.13 -3.08 -10.82
CA ILE A 26 10.57 -4.32 -11.36
C ILE A 26 9.34 -4.77 -10.56
N ARG A 27 9.44 -4.83 -9.22
CA ARG A 27 8.28 -5.16 -8.38
C ARG A 27 7.13 -4.19 -8.61
N LYS A 28 7.41 -2.89 -8.72
CA LYS A 28 6.41 -1.87 -9.02
C LYS A 28 5.68 -2.17 -10.34
N VAL A 29 6.41 -2.39 -11.44
CA VAL A 29 5.78 -2.68 -12.75
C VAL A 29 4.91 -3.93 -12.66
N TYR A 30 5.43 -4.99 -12.02
CA TYR A 30 4.73 -6.26 -11.87
C TYR A 30 3.49 -6.16 -10.96
N LEU A 31 3.57 -5.47 -9.83
CA LEU A 31 2.44 -5.29 -8.91
C LEU A 31 1.36 -4.41 -9.54
N ASN A 32 1.74 -3.39 -10.29
CA ASN A 32 0.79 -2.58 -11.05
C ASN A 32 0.06 -3.40 -12.12
N SER A 33 0.73 -4.36 -12.77
CA SER A 33 0.05 -5.24 -13.74
C SER A 33 -0.95 -6.19 -13.08
N GLN A 34 -0.81 -6.48 -11.78
CA GLN A 34 -1.79 -7.30 -11.06
C GLN A 34 -3.17 -6.66 -11.04
N PHE A 35 -3.28 -5.32 -11.05
CA PHE A 35 -4.59 -4.66 -11.09
C PHE A 35 -5.41 -5.11 -12.31
N ASN A 36 -4.83 -5.02 -13.51
CA ASN A 36 -5.51 -5.43 -14.74
C ASN A 36 -5.71 -6.95 -14.80
N ALA A 37 -4.74 -7.74 -14.33
CA ALA A 37 -4.89 -9.21 -14.28
C ALA A 37 -6.10 -9.62 -13.41
N ASN A 38 -6.27 -8.99 -12.25
CA ASN A 38 -7.40 -9.24 -11.36
C ASN A 38 -8.75 -8.80 -11.92
N LEU A 39 -8.77 -7.74 -12.74
CA LEU A 39 -9.97 -7.35 -13.48
C LEU A 39 -10.37 -8.39 -14.54
N LEU A 40 -9.39 -9.03 -15.19
CA LEU A 40 -9.64 -10.09 -16.17
C LEU A 40 -10.11 -11.40 -15.50
N GLU A 41 -9.60 -11.71 -14.31
CA GLU A 41 -10.05 -12.85 -13.49
C GLU A 41 -11.47 -12.67 -12.92
N LEU A 42 -12.04 -11.46 -13.00
CA LEU A 42 -13.33 -11.16 -12.38
C LEU A 42 -14.49 -11.87 -13.08
N ASP A 43 -15.21 -12.70 -12.33
CA ASP A 43 -16.42 -13.38 -12.76
C ASP A 43 -17.69 -12.64 -12.32
N LYS A 44 -18.86 -13.28 -12.44
CA LYS A 44 -20.16 -12.71 -12.06
C LYS A 44 -20.47 -12.84 -10.56
N LYS A 45 -19.65 -13.59 -9.82
CA LYS A 45 -19.85 -13.93 -8.41
C LYS A 45 -18.93 -13.12 -7.50
N GLY A 46 -17.80 -12.66 -8.01
CA GLY A 46 -16.81 -11.91 -7.28
C GLY A 46 -16.92 -10.38 -7.40
N ALA A 47 -16.15 -9.69 -6.57
CA ALA A 47 -15.86 -8.27 -6.71
C ALA A 47 -14.36 -7.99 -6.51
N LEU A 48 -13.83 -6.99 -7.21
CA LEU A 48 -12.52 -6.42 -6.94
C LEU A 48 -12.69 -5.11 -6.18
N ILE A 49 -12.05 -4.98 -5.02
CA ILE A 49 -12.11 -3.81 -4.16
C ILE A 49 -10.75 -3.11 -4.16
N ILE A 50 -10.72 -1.81 -4.43
CA ILE A 50 -9.55 -0.96 -4.21
C ILE A 50 -9.84 -0.05 -3.02
N VAL A 51 -8.92 0.02 -2.07
CA VAL A 51 -9.03 0.92 -0.91
C VAL A 51 -7.84 1.87 -0.85
N ASP A 52 -8.13 3.14 -0.59
CA ASP A 52 -7.09 4.14 -0.37
C ASP A 52 -7.59 5.30 0.50
N TYR A 53 -6.66 5.91 1.25
CA TYR A 53 -6.91 7.12 2.02
C TYR A 53 -6.52 8.35 1.21
N LYS A 54 -7.46 9.28 1.08
CA LYS A 54 -7.08 10.62 0.64
C LYS A 54 -6.34 11.33 1.78
N MET A 55 -5.35 12.15 1.42
CA MET A 55 -4.86 13.23 2.29
C MET A 55 -6.05 13.99 2.92
N LYS A 56 -5.93 14.33 4.21
CA LYS A 56 -7.01 14.98 4.97
C LYS A 56 -7.58 16.19 4.23
N ILE A 57 -8.91 16.23 4.15
CA ILE A 57 -9.62 17.36 3.56
C ILE A 57 -9.68 18.46 4.62
N LEU A 58 -9.08 19.60 4.33
CA LEU A 58 -9.11 20.77 5.22
C LEU A 58 -10.35 21.61 4.93
N SER A 59 -10.86 22.29 5.96
CA SER A 59 -11.88 23.31 5.77
C SER A 59 -11.35 24.44 4.88
N LYS A 60 -12.21 24.96 4.01
CA LYS A 60 -11.87 26.00 3.04
C LYS A 60 -13.02 26.97 2.94
N SER A 61 -12.72 28.27 2.92
CA SER A 61 -13.73 29.28 2.59
C SER A 61 -13.43 29.90 1.23
N SER A 62 -14.48 30.31 0.53
CA SER A 62 -14.37 31.09 -0.71
C SER A 62 -13.70 32.45 -0.50
N ARG A 63 -13.74 32.99 0.73
CA ARG A 63 -13.14 34.28 1.13
C ARG A 63 -12.20 34.10 2.33
N GLU A 64 -11.22 33.22 2.17
CA GLU A 64 -10.27 32.92 3.23
C GLU A 64 -9.14 33.95 3.30
N THR A 65 -8.93 34.56 4.47
CA THR A 65 -7.78 35.44 4.71
C THR A 65 -6.53 34.61 5.04
N LYS A 66 -5.32 35.13 4.74
CA LYS A 66 -4.05 34.42 4.99
C LYS A 66 -3.87 33.97 6.45
N GLU A 67 -4.47 34.69 7.41
CA GLU A 67 -4.39 34.42 8.84
C GLU A 67 -5.23 33.20 9.27
N GLN A 68 -6.30 32.88 8.53
CA GLN A 68 -7.20 31.76 8.82
C GLN A 68 -6.66 30.39 8.37
N PHE A 69 -5.49 30.38 7.71
CA PHE A 69 -4.93 29.18 7.09
C PHE A 69 -4.28 28.20 8.08
N PHE A 70 -3.82 28.68 9.25
CA PHE A 70 -2.99 27.88 10.15
C PHE A 70 -3.80 27.07 11.17
N GLY A 71 -3.48 25.76 11.28
CA GLY A 71 -3.94 24.90 12.37
C GLY A 71 -5.31 24.23 12.18
N LYS A 72 -5.86 24.20 10.96
CA LYS A 72 -7.16 23.57 10.68
C LYS A 72 -7.13 22.04 10.90
N LYS A 73 -8.10 21.54 11.67
CA LYS A 73 -8.34 20.09 11.81
C LYS A 73 -9.05 19.59 10.55
N GLY A 74 -8.37 18.74 9.77
CA GLY A 74 -8.94 18.13 8.57
C GLY A 74 -9.78 16.88 8.85
N TRP A 75 -10.71 16.59 7.95
CA TRP A 75 -11.46 15.34 7.92
C TRP A 75 -10.66 14.23 7.25
N THR A 76 -10.76 13.03 7.80
CA THR A 76 -10.28 11.82 7.12
C THR A 76 -11.25 11.47 6.02
N LEU A 77 -10.75 11.09 4.85
CA LEU A 77 -11.55 10.53 3.77
C LEU A 77 -10.91 9.21 3.33
N HIS A 78 -11.68 8.13 3.43
CA HIS A 78 -11.30 6.80 2.96
C HIS A 78 -12.22 6.42 1.81
N SER A 79 -11.63 6.06 0.68
CA SER A 79 -12.36 5.71 -0.54
C SER A 79 -12.27 4.21 -0.77
N ILE A 80 -13.39 3.60 -1.14
CA ILE A 80 -13.49 2.20 -1.50
C ILE A 80 -14.10 2.14 -2.90
N LEU A 81 -13.33 1.72 -3.89
CA LEU A 81 -13.85 1.44 -5.23
C LEU A 81 -14.15 -0.05 -5.38
N ILE A 82 -15.33 -0.37 -5.89
CA ILE A 82 -15.78 -1.75 -6.05
C ILE A 82 -16.10 -1.98 -7.51
N TYR A 83 -15.41 -2.94 -8.11
CA TYR A 83 -15.59 -3.39 -9.48
C TYR A 83 -16.42 -4.65 -9.47
N ILE A 84 -17.53 -4.63 -10.20
CA ILE A 84 -18.44 -5.77 -10.36
C ILE A 84 -18.66 -5.99 -11.84
N ARG A 85 -18.60 -7.24 -12.28
CA ARG A 85 -18.89 -7.59 -13.67
C ARG A 85 -20.39 -7.55 -13.93
N LYS A 86 -20.80 -6.79 -14.95
CA LYS A 86 -22.20 -6.79 -15.38
C LYS A 86 -22.57 -8.12 -16.03
N LYS A 87 -23.82 -8.54 -15.85
CA LYS A 87 -24.34 -9.77 -16.45
C LYS A 87 -24.24 -9.67 -17.97
N ASP A 88 -23.60 -10.68 -18.58
CA ASP A 88 -23.47 -10.86 -20.03
C ASP A 88 -22.85 -9.65 -20.76
N SER A 89 -21.99 -8.90 -20.06
CA SER A 89 -21.27 -7.74 -20.59
C SER A 89 -19.76 -7.84 -20.33
N LEU A 90 -19.00 -7.20 -21.21
CA LEU A 90 -17.56 -6.97 -21.04
C LEU A 90 -17.28 -5.63 -20.35
N GLU A 91 -18.33 -4.99 -19.82
CA GLU A 91 -18.22 -3.81 -18.98
C GLU A 91 -18.24 -4.19 -17.50
N LEU A 92 -17.46 -3.42 -16.74
CA LEU A 92 -17.39 -3.41 -15.30
C LEU A 92 -18.17 -2.21 -14.79
N ASP A 93 -18.99 -2.44 -13.77
CA ASP A 93 -19.61 -1.38 -12.98
C ASP A 93 -18.67 -1.02 -11.82
N ILE A 94 -18.47 0.28 -11.62
CA ILE A 94 -17.63 0.81 -10.54
C ILE A 94 -18.54 1.58 -9.58
N LYS A 95 -18.51 1.17 -8.32
CA LYS A 95 -19.14 1.91 -7.22
C LYS A 95 -18.07 2.47 -6.31
N ALA A 96 -18.07 3.78 -6.14
CA ALA A 96 -17.21 4.48 -5.21
C ALA A 96 -17.97 4.75 -3.90
N HIS A 97 -17.40 4.33 -2.78
CA HIS A 97 -17.89 4.63 -1.44
C HIS A 97 -16.85 5.48 -0.72
N ASP A 98 -17.18 6.74 -0.51
CA ASP A 98 -16.32 7.74 0.11
C ASP A 98 -16.80 8.01 1.53
N HIS A 99 -16.04 7.51 2.50
CA HIS A 99 -16.35 7.66 3.92
C HIS A 99 -15.53 8.78 4.53
N TRP A 100 -16.19 9.87 4.91
CA TRP A 100 -15.57 10.94 5.65
C TRP A 100 -15.78 10.76 7.16
N SER A 101 -14.83 11.20 7.97
CA SER A 101 -14.95 11.14 9.43
C SER A 101 -14.24 12.31 10.12
N ASN A 102 -14.78 12.70 11.27
CA ASN A 102 -14.11 13.59 12.23
C ASN A 102 -12.96 12.89 12.96
N ASP A 103 -12.95 11.56 12.94
CA ASP A 103 -11.85 10.77 13.43
C ASP A 103 -10.65 10.89 12.49
N SER A 104 -9.54 11.39 13.05
CA SER A 104 -8.34 11.70 12.28
C SER A 104 -7.32 10.55 12.25
N CYS A 105 -7.63 9.43 12.92
CA CYS A 105 -6.78 8.26 13.04
C CYS A 105 -7.05 7.30 11.87
N GLN A 106 -6.09 7.24 10.95
CA GLN A 106 -6.05 6.30 9.84
C GLN A 106 -5.36 5.03 10.34
N ASP A 107 -6.14 4.02 10.71
CA ASP A 107 -5.67 2.75 11.27
C ASP A 107 -6.54 1.57 10.81
N ALA A 108 -6.11 0.36 11.17
CA ALA A 108 -6.81 -0.88 10.83
C ALA A 108 -8.29 -0.85 11.25
N PHE A 109 -8.58 -0.28 12.42
CA PHE A 109 -9.94 -0.21 12.94
C PHE A 109 -10.85 0.66 12.06
N PHE A 110 -10.34 1.81 11.59
CA PHE A 110 -11.04 2.62 10.61
C PHE A 110 -11.28 1.82 9.33
N THR A 111 -10.23 1.20 8.76
CA THR A 111 -10.33 0.44 7.50
C THR A 111 -11.37 -0.68 7.59
N VAL A 112 -11.32 -1.52 8.64
CA VAL A 112 -12.31 -2.60 8.85
C VAL A 112 -13.72 -2.04 8.96
N SER A 113 -13.89 -0.96 9.72
CA SER A 113 -15.21 -0.34 9.91
C SER A 113 -15.75 0.24 8.61
N SER A 114 -14.88 0.86 7.80
CA SER A 114 -15.24 1.37 6.49
C SER A 114 -15.63 0.24 5.53
N LEU A 115 -14.88 -0.86 5.48
CA LEU A 115 -15.21 -2.04 4.67
C LEU A 115 -16.52 -2.69 5.12
N HIS A 116 -16.72 -2.84 6.43
CA HIS A 116 -17.95 -3.33 7.03
C HIS A 116 -19.17 -2.52 6.55
N ALA A 117 -19.10 -1.19 6.66
CA ALA A 117 -20.18 -0.30 6.25
C ALA A 117 -20.54 -0.47 4.77
N VAL A 118 -19.54 -0.63 3.89
CA VAL A 118 -19.75 -0.90 2.48
C VAL A 118 -20.42 -2.26 2.26
N ILE A 119 -19.89 -3.33 2.85
CA ILE A 119 -20.39 -4.70 2.68
C ILE A 119 -21.84 -4.82 3.13
N GLU A 120 -22.20 -4.24 4.29
CA GLU A 120 -23.58 -4.28 4.79
C GLU A 120 -24.53 -3.39 3.97
N SER A 121 -24.01 -2.39 3.25
CA SER A 121 -24.82 -1.57 2.34
C SER A 121 -25.10 -2.22 0.99
N MET A 122 -24.45 -3.34 0.66
CA MET A 122 -24.66 -4.04 -0.60
C MET A 122 -25.98 -4.82 -0.59
N GLU A 123 -26.86 -4.54 -1.55
CA GLU A 123 -28.09 -5.33 -1.76
C GLU A 123 -27.80 -6.80 -2.04
N LYS A 124 -26.79 -7.06 -2.88
CA LYS A 124 -26.30 -8.39 -3.20
C LYS A 124 -24.80 -8.47 -2.90
N LYS A 125 -24.45 -9.27 -1.91
CA LYS A 125 -23.06 -9.53 -1.53
C LYS A 125 -22.39 -10.47 -2.56
N PRO A 126 -21.14 -10.21 -2.96
CA PRO A 126 -20.38 -11.14 -3.79
C PRO A 126 -20.02 -12.40 -3.00
N GLU A 127 -19.88 -13.53 -3.68
CA GLU A 127 -19.43 -14.79 -3.05
C GLU A 127 -17.96 -14.68 -2.61
N TRP A 128 -17.15 -13.94 -3.37
CA TRP A 128 -15.74 -13.73 -3.07
C TRP A 128 -15.27 -12.31 -3.41
N VAL A 129 -14.20 -11.86 -2.76
CA VAL A 129 -13.58 -10.56 -3.04
C VAL A 129 -12.07 -10.67 -3.18
N THR A 130 -11.52 -9.88 -4.10
CA THR A 130 -10.09 -9.54 -4.12
C THR A 130 -9.95 -8.09 -3.67
N ILE A 131 -9.00 -7.81 -2.77
CA ILE A 131 -8.76 -6.46 -2.25
C ILE A 131 -7.37 -6.00 -2.70
N ILE A 132 -7.25 -4.76 -3.13
CA ILE A 132 -5.98 -4.12 -3.50
C ILE A 132 -5.85 -2.81 -2.72
N SER A 133 -4.68 -2.60 -2.12
CA SER A 133 -4.37 -1.36 -1.39
C SER A 133 -2.91 -0.97 -1.56
N ASP A 134 -2.56 0.23 -1.12
CA ASP A 134 -1.16 0.57 -0.89
C ASP A 134 -0.58 -0.26 0.28
N ASN A 135 0.74 -0.22 0.43
CA ASN A 135 1.47 -0.88 1.51
C ASN A 135 1.61 0.01 2.77
N GLY A 136 0.58 0.82 3.04
CA GLY A 136 0.46 1.66 4.23
C GLY A 136 0.18 0.82 5.48
N ASP A 137 0.72 1.24 6.63
CA ASP A 137 0.63 0.48 7.89
C ASP A 137 -0.84 0.33 8.39
N HIS A 138 -1.74 1.20 7.93
CA HIS A 138 -3.18 1.12 8.22
C HIS A 138 -3.88 -0.02 7.47
N TYR A 139 -3.33 -0.48 6.33
CA TYR A 139 -3.78 -1.72 5.67
C TYR A 139 -2.89 -2.91 6.04
N HIS A 140 -1.58 -2.74 5.98
CA HIS A 140 -0.65 -3.84 6.12
C HIS A 140 -0.25 -4.10 7.58
N ASN A 141 -1.19 -4.62 8.35
CA ASN A 141 -1.01 -4.95 9.77
C ASN A 141 -1.70 -6.25 10.16
N SER A 142 -1.24 -6.86 11.25
CA SER A 142 -1.72 -8.16 11.71
C SER A 142 -3.21 -8.12 12.06
N ASP A 143 -3.68 -7.02 12.67
CA ASP A 143 -5.07 -6.90 13.10
C ASP A 143 -6.02 -7.02 11.90
N LEU A 144 -5.71 -6.35 10.79
CA LEU A 144 -6.52 -6.41 9.57
C LEU A 144 -6.48 -7.81 8.94
N MET A 145 -5.29 -8.39 8.77
CA MET A 145 -5.13 -9.72 8.15
C MET A 145 -5.86 -10.81 8.96
N MET A 146 -5.78 -10.73 10.29
CA MET A 146 -6.48 -11.64 11.19
C MET A 146 -8.00 -11.42 11.17
N THR A 147 -8.46 -10.17 11.08
CA THR A 147 -9.89 -9.84 11.02
C THR A 147 -10.57 -10.44 9.79
N LEU A 148 -9.87 -10.48 8.66
CA LEU A 148 -10.38 -11.03 7.40
C LEU A 148 -10.71 -12.53 7.48
N ARG A 149 -10.07 -13.29 8.38
CA ARG A 149 -10.38 -14.71 8.60
C ARG A 149 -11.86 -14.93 8.96
N TYR A 150 -12.48 -13.97 9.62
CA TYR A 150 -13.87 -14.05 10.06
C TYR A 150 -14.88 -13.55 9.02
N TRP A 151 -14.45 -13.05 7.85
CA TRP A 151 -15.37 -12.47 6.86
C TRP A 151 -16.35 -13.48 6.27
N SER A 152 -15.91 -14.73 6.09
CA SER A 152 -16.79 -15.81 5.63
C SER A 152 -17.96 -15.99 6.60
N ASP A 153 -17.68 -16.07 7.90
CA ASP A 153 -18.71 -16.24 8.93
C ASP A 153 -19.56 -14.98 9.14
N TRP A 154 -18.94 -13.81 9.12
CA TRP A 154 -19.62 -12.55 9.44
C TRP A 154 -20.46 -11.98 8.30
N TYR A 155 -20.09 -12.25 7.05
CA TYR A 155 -20.69 -11.63 5.88
C TYR A 155 -21.12 -12.64 4.80
N GLY A 156 -20.70 -13.91 4.90
CA GLY A 156 -20.89 -14.89 3.81
C GLY A 156 -20.03 -14.59 2.59
N ILE A 157 -18.90 -13.87 2.78
CA ILE A 157 -18.01 -13.45 1.70
C ILE A 157 -16.64 -14.06 1.91
N TRP A 158 -16.12 -14.73 0.89
CA TRP A 158 -14.77 -15.24 0.89
C TRP A 158 -13.75 -14.16 0.52
N PRO A 159 -12.84 -13.75 1.41
CA PRO A 159 -11.70 -12.93 1.02
C PRO A 159 -10.71 -13.81 0.24
N LYS A 160 -10.81 -13.81 -1.10
CA LYS A 160 -9.98 -14.63 -1.98
C LYS A 160 -8.51 -14.25 -1.87
N LYS A 161 -8.20 -12.96 -2.00
CA LYS A 161 -6.83 -12.44 -1.80
C LYS A 161 -6.81 -10.95 -1.48
N TRP A 162 -5.79 -10.52 -0.74
CA TRP A 162 -5.45 -9.11 -0.53
C TRP A 162 -4.05 -8.87 -1.09
N ILE A 163 -3.93 -7.95 -2.05
CA ILE A 163 -2.68 -7.63 -2.73
C ILE A 163 -2.24 -6.21 -2.36
N PHE A 164 -0.98 -6.07 -1.98
CA PHE A 164 -0.35 -4.79 -1.69
C PHE A 164 0.41 -4.28 -2.91
N LEU A 165 0.37 -2.98 -3.16
CA LEU A 165 1.17 -2.31 -4.18
C LEU A 165 2.42 -1.68 -3.55
N GLU A 166 3.47 -1.43 -4.35
CA GLU A 166 4.66 -0.75 -3.81
C GLU A 166 4.32 0.68 -3.35
N PRO A 167 4.89 1.15 -2.22
CA PRO A 167 4.62 2.48 -1.68
C PRO A 167 4.89 3.60 -2.69
N GLY A 168 3.98 4.58 -2.73
CA GLY A 168 4.21 5.89 -3.33
C GLY A 168 4.16 5.97 -4.87
N GLU A 169 4.01 4.85 -5.59
CA GLU A 169 4.16 4.87 -7.06
C GLU A 169 3.11 4.06 -7.83
N ALA A 170 2.17 3.41 -7.15
CA ALA A 170 1.08 2.69 -7.78
C ALA A 170 -0.10 3.62 -8.03
N LYS A 171 -0.19 4.18 -9.26
CA LYS A 171 -1.33 4.99 -9.67
C LYS A 171 -2.46 4.09 -10.13
N THR A 172 -3.51 3.98 -9.33
CA THR A 172 -4.72 3.27 -9.72
C THR A 172 -5.84 4.27 -10.09
N THR A 173 -6.98 3.73 -10.47
CA THR A 173 -8.20 4.51 -10.71
C THR A 173 -8.69 5.27 -9.47
N ILE A 174 -8.30 4.85 -8.25
CA ILE A 174 -8.65 5.55 -7.01
C ILE A 174 -7.95 6.91 -6.90
N ASP A 175 -6.70 7.02 -7.36
CA ASP A 175 -5.98 8.30 -7.40
C ASP A 175 -6.67 9.28 -8.35
N SER A 176 -7.18 8.75 -9.47
CA SER A 176 -7.94 9.55 -10.44
C SER A 176 -9.28 10.00 -9.85
N HIS A 177 -9.95 9.14 -9.08
CA HIS A 177 -11.17 9.49 -8.34
C HIS A 177 -10.90 10.57 -7.28
N HIS A 178 -9.83 10.42 -6.51
CA HIS A 178 -9.35 11.42 -5.55
C HIS A 178 -9.04 12.76 -6.20
N ALA A 179 -8.43 12.77 -7.40
CA ALA A 179 -8.23 14.00 -8.16
C ALA A 179 -9.56 14.65 -8.54
N GLN A 180 -10.57 13.87 -8.96
CA GLN A 180 -11.91 14.39 -9.26
C GLN A 180 -12.58 14.98 -8.02
N ILE A 181 -12.47 14.33 -6.86
CA ILE A 181 -12.95 14.85 -5.56
C ILE A 181 -12.33 16.22 -5.27
N ILE A 182 -11.00 16.35 -5.39
CA ILE A 182 -10.31 17.62 -5.15
C ILE A 182 -10.74 18.70 -6.15
N HIS A 183 -10.91 18.34 -7.42
CA HIS A 183 -11.41 19.27 -8.43
C HIS A 183 -12.85 19.73 -8.13
N ALA A 184 -13.73 18.82 -7.71
CA ALA A 184 -15.10 19.11 -7.34
C ALA A 184 -15.17 20.04 -6.11
N ILE A 185 -14.39 19.75 -5.06
CA ILE A 185 -14.28 20.61 -3.87
C ILE A 185 -13.75 22.01 -4.24
N ASN A 186 -12.69 22.08 -5.05
CA ASN A 186 -12.13 23.37 -5.46
C ASN A 186 -13.12 24.17 -6.33
N ARG A 187 -13.91 23.50 -7.19
CA ARG A 187 -14.99 24.14 -7.95
C ARG A 187 -16.07 24.66 -7.02
N TYR A 188 -16.50 23.86 -6.04
CA TYR A 188 -17.50 24.24 -5.05
C TYR A 188 -17.08 25.52 -4.32
N VAL A 189 -15.83 25.59 -3.84
CA VAL A 189 -15.29 26.79 -3.20
C VAL A 189 -15.21 27.99 -4.14
N LYS A 190 -14.78 27.78 -5.39
CA LYS A 190 -14.73 28.85 -6.42
C LYS A 190 -16.10 29.42 -6.78
N LEU A 191 -17.17 28.66 -6.62
CA LEU A 191 -18.54 29.11 -6.83
C LEU A 191 -19.08 29.94 -5.65
N GLY A 192 -18.26 30.19 -4.62
CA GLY A 192 -18.63 31.01 -3.46
C GLY A 192 -19.14 30.22 -2.26
N PHE A 193 -19.14 28.89 -2.32
CA PHE A 193 -19.55 28.05 -1.18
C PHE A 193 -18.38 27.78 -0.22
N ASP A 194 -18.69 27.56 1.05
CA ASP A 194 -17.69 27.22 2.06
C ASP A 194 -17.75 25.73 2.42
N LEU A 195 -16.59 25.18 2.77
CA LEU A 195 -16.41 23.81 3.24
C LEU A 195 -16.14 23.84 4.75
N LEU A 196 -17.20 23.92 5.55
CA LEU A 196 -17.13 24.09 7.01
C LEU A 196 -17.45 22.81 7.79
N SER A 197 -18.19 21.89 7.15
CA SER A 197 -18.59 20.60 7.71
C SER A 197 -18.35 19.46 6.73
N GLY A 198 -18.38 18.22 7.22
CA GLY A 198 -18.30 17.06 6.33
C GLY A 198 -19.53 16.88 5.43
N ASP A 199 -20.69 17.43 5.81
CA ASP A 199 -21.86 17.47 4.92
C ASP A 199 -21.62 18.36 3.69
N ASP A 200 -20.76 19.37 3.81
CA ASP A 200 -20.35 20.18 2.67
C ASP A 200 -19.45 19.40 1.71
N ILE A 201 -18.68 18.42 2.21
CA ILE A 201 -17.94 17.47 1.35
C ILE A 201 -18.94 16.67 0.51
N LYS A 202 -19.98 16.11 1.16
CA LYS A 202 -21.05 15.36 0.49
C LYS A 202 -21.72 16.19 -0.61
N LYS A 203 -22.06 17.45 -0.34
CA LYS A 203 -22.63 18.36 -1.34
C LYS A 203 -21.65 18.62 -2.48
N ALA A 204 -20.40 18.95 -2.16
CA ALA A 204 -19.38 19.34 -3.12
C ALA A 204 -19.08 18.24 -4.15
N ILE A 205 -19.16 16.96 -3.77
CA ILE A 205 -18.79 15.83 -4.65
C ILE A 205 -19.98 15.00 -5.15
N SER A 206 -21.20 15.43 -4.85
CA SER A 206 -22.45 14.75 -5.25
C SER A 206 -22.60 14.49 -6.77
N GLY A 207 -21.94 15.29 -7.61
CA GLY A 207 -21.98 15.15 -9.06
C GLY A 207 -21.02 14.11 -9.66
N ILE A 208 -20.18 13.45 -8.85
CA ILE A 208 -19.23 12.44 -9.35
C ILE A 208 -19.99 11.14 -9.65
N CYS A 209 -19.75 10.57 -10.83
CA CYS A 209 -20.42 9.35 -11.30
C CYS A 209 -20.02 8.14 -10.46
N GLY A 210 -20.98 7.27 -10.15
CA GLY A 210 -20.77 6.06 -9.36
C GLY A 210 -20.49 6.29 -7.87
N THR A 211 -20.53 7.54 -7.39
CA THR A 211 -20.07 7.91 -6.05
C THR A 211 -21.18 8.01 -5.02
N SER A 212 -20.97 7.34 -3.90
CA SER A 212 -21.73 7.48 -2.67
C SER A 212 -20.84 8.03 -1.56
N VAL A 213 -21.36 8.99 -0.80
CA VAL A 213 -20.62 9.67 0.26
C VAL A 213 -21.42 9.56 1.56
N SER A 214 -20.75 9.19 2.63
CA SER A 214 -21.36 9.05 3.95
C SER A 214 -20.38 9.43 5.05
N HIS A 215 -20.94 9.90 6.17
CA HIS A 215 -20.23 10.07 7.42
C HIS A 215 -20.08 8.72 8.10
N LEU A 216 -18.84 8.36 8.45
CA LEU A 216 -18.50 7.18 9.23
C LEU A 216 -18.11 7.60 10.64
N GLU A 217 -18.99 7.32 11.60
CA GLU A 217 -18.73 7.54 13.02
C GLU A 217 -18.27 6.24 13.68
N LEU A 218 -17.04 6.28 14.21
CA LEU A 218 -16.36 5.12 14.78
C LEU A 218 -16.64 5.01 16.29
N ASN A 219 -17.08 3.81 16.71
CA ASN A 219 -17.25 3.48 18.12
C ASN A 219 -15.93 2.98 18.72
N ARG A 220 -14.93 3.85 18.84
CA ARG A 220 -13.63 3.48 19.43
C ARG A 220 -13.80 3.18 20.93
N LYS A 221 -13.75 1.90 21.29
CA LYS A 221 -13.55 1.50 22.70
C LYS A 221 -12.09 1.77 23.08
N LYS A 222 -11.82 2.17 24.33
CA LYS A 222 -10.44 2.21 24.85
C LYS A 222 -9.90 0.78 24.86
N GLY A 223 -9.05 0.46 23.87
CA GLY A 223 -8.46 -0.86 23.74
C GLY A 223 -7.30 -1.09 24.71
N THR A 224 -6.97 -2.36 24.94
CA THR A 224 -5.70 -2.77 25.53
C THR A 224 -4.54 -2.45 24.56
N ASN A 225 -3.35 -2.11 25.08
CA ASN A 225 -2.15 -1.84 24.27
C ASN A 225 -1.61 -3.08 23.50
N ASN A 226 -2.23 -4.24 23.65
CA ASN A 226 -1.85 -5.47 22.98
C ASN A 226 -2.13 -5.37 21.46
N LYS A 227 -1.14 -5.74 20.66
CA LYS A 227 -1.22 -5.79 19.20
C LYS A 227 -0.99 -7.22 18.73
N ASN A 228 -1.79 -7.69 17.77
CA ASN A 228 -1.53 -8.97 17.15
C ASN A 228 -0.21 -8.92 16.36
N LYS A 229 0.53 -10.03 16.32
CA LYS A 229 1.84 -10.09 15.65
C LYS A 229 1.87 -11.23 14.65
N LEU A 230 1.89 -10.91 13.37
CA LEU A 230 2.24 -11.87 12.32
C LEU A 230 3.72 -11.68 11.95
N PRO A 231 4.56 -12.70 12.10
CA PRO A 231 5.98 -12.58 11.80
C PRO A 231 6.18 -12.36 10.29
N GLY A 232 7.14 -11.48 9.96
CA GLY A 232 7.48 -11.18 8.57
C GLY A 232 6.43 -10.39 7.79
N ILE A 233 5.38 -9.84 8.44
CA ILE A 233 4.27 -9.13 7.78
C ILE A 233 4.73 -8.17 6.68
N SER A 234 5.75 -7.35 6.95
CA SER A 234 6.27 -6.36 6.00
C SER A 234 6.90 -6.92 4.72
N ASN A 235 7.12 -8.23 4.63
CA ASN A 235 7.68 -8.89 3.45
C ASN A 235 6.61 -9.41 2.48
N TRP A 236 5.35 -9.53 2.91
CA TRP A 236 4.31 -10.22 2.14
C TRP A 236 3.49 -9.22 1.31
N PHE A 237 3.38 -9.46 0.01
CA PHE A 237 2.58 -8.62 -0.89
C PHE A 237 1.25 -9.24 -1.27
N GLU A 238 1.05 -10.52 -0.99
CA GLU A 238 -0.24 -11.16 -1.15
C GLU A 238 -0.58 -12.02 0.04
N TRP A 239 -1.84 -11.91 0.45
CA TRP A 239 -2.47 -12.71 1.48
C TRP A 239 -3.69 -13.41 0.89
N THR A 240 -3.95 -14.65 1.30
CA THR A 240 -5.14 -15.42 0.91
C THR A 240 -5.65 -16.23 2.10
N TRP A 241 -6.95 -16.52 2.08
CA TRP A 241 -7.67 -17.26 3.11
C TRP A 241 -8.29 -18.50 2.47
N PRO A 242 -7.53 -19.60 2.28
CA PRO A 242 -8.00 -20.75 1.53
C PRO A 242 -9.20 -21.44 2.21
N ILE A 243 -10.11 -21.96 1.37
CA ILE A 243 -11.30 -22.72 1.82
C ILE A 243 -11.04 -24.23 1.77
N ASP A 244 -10.08 -24.67 0.97
CA ASP A 244 -9.74 -26.08 0.78
C ASP A 244 -9.54 -26.79 2.12
N GLU A 245 -10.12 -27.99 2.29
CA GLU A 245 -10.15 -28.70 3.59
C GLU A 245 -8.78 -28.80 4.26
N LYS A 246 -7.70 -28.95 3.48
CA LYS A 246 -6.32 -29.03 3.98
C LYS A 246 -5.81 -27.74 4.61
N TYR A 247 -6.23 -26.59 4.10
CA TYR A 247 -5.76 -25.27 4.55
C TYR A 247 -6.89 -24.42 5.14
N SER A 248 -8.07 -25.01 5.35
CA SER A 248 -9.23 -24.32 5.89
C SER A 248 -8.89 -23.66 7.23
N GLY A 249 -9.28 -22.39 7.36
CA GLY A 249 -8.97 -21.57 8.54
C GLY A 249 -7.53 -21.06 8.64
N CYS A 250 -6.65 -21.40 7.70
CA CYS A 250 -5.30 -20.84 7.63
C CYS A 250 -5.30 -19.44 7.00
N ILE A 251 -4.25 -18.68 7.31
CA ILE A 251 -3.89 -17.47 6.57
C ILE A 251 -2.62 -17.78 5.80
N CYS A 252 -2.60 -17.57 4.49
CA CYS A 252 -1.45 -17.83 3.65
C CYS A 252 -0.91 -16.51 3.10
N ALA A 253 0.41 -16.34 3.12
CA ALA A 253 1.08 -15.11 2.67
C ALA A 253 2.24 -15.43 1.71
N ARG A 254 2.47 -14.57 0.72
CA ARG A 254 3.61 -14.69 -0.20
C ARG A 254 4.23 -13.34 -0.56
N GLU A 255 5.50 -13.35 -0.92
CA GLU A 255 6.28 -12.14 -1.14
C GLU A 255 5.90 -11.39 -2.42
N ILE A 256 5.47 -12.11 -3.45
CA ILE A 256 5.05 -11.53 -4.73
C ILE A 256 3.83 -12.29 -5.23
N PRO A 257 2.81 -11.59 -5.77
CA PRO A 257 1.69 -12.27 -6.37
C PRO A 257 2.11 -13.24 -7.47
N ASN A 258 1.54 -14.43 -7.46
CA ASN A 258 1.81 -15.56 -8.34
C ASN A 258 3.26 -16.09 -8.35
N LEU A 259 4.14 -15.60 -7.46
CA LEU A 259 5.56 -15.95 -7.44
C LEU A 259 6.07 -16.19 -6.02
N GLY A 260 6.84 -17.25 -5.84
CA GLY A 260 7.43 -17.62 -4.55
C GLY A 260 6.58 -18.60 -3.75
N ILE A 261 7.11 -18.96 -2.57
CA ILE A 261 6.55 -20.01 -1.72
C ILE A 261 5.54 -19.40 -0.76
N TRP A 262 4.42 -20.09 -0.55
CA TRP A 262 3.44 -19.74 0.47
C TRP A 262 4.00 -19.97 1.87
N THR A 263 3.88 -18.95 2.72
CA THR A 263 4.00 -19.07 4.17
C THR A 263 2.61 -19.27 4.73
N ASN A 264 2.39 -20.40 5.39
CA ASN A 264 1.08 -20.77 5.93
C ASN A 264 1.07 -20.56 7.44
N PHE A 265 0.10 -19.77 7.92
CA PHE A 265 -0.19 -19.60 9.32
C PHE A 265 -1.40 -20.47 9.66
N HIS A 266 -1.13 -21.59 10.33
CA HIS A 266 -2.17 -22.54 10.74
C HIS A 266 -2.95 -22.01 11.95
N GLN A 267 -4.16 -22.53 12.14
CA GLN A 267 -5.06 -22.07 13.20
C GLN A 267 -4.42 -22.07 14.60
N GLU A 268 -3.67 -23.12 14.95
CA GLU A 268 -2.98 -23.24 16.25
C GLU A 268 -1.93 -22.13 16.47
N ASP A 269 -1.28 -21.69 15.40
CA ASP A 269 -0.31 -20.59 15.47
C ASP A 269 -1.02 -19.25 15.56
N LEU A 270 -2.10 -19.08 14.79
CA LEU A 270 -2.91 -17.87 14.81
C LEU A 270 -3.52 -17.60 16.20
N GLU A 271 -3.97 -18.64 16.89
CA GLU A 271 -4.48 -18.53 18.26
C GLU A 271 -3.41 -18.06 19.26
N LYS A 272 -2.15 -18.48 19.08
CA LYS A 272 -1.01 -18.00 19.90
C LYS A 272 -0.61 -16.55 19.56
N LEU A 273 -0.75 -16.17 18.30
CA LEU A 273 -0.37 -14.84 17.79
C LEU A 273 -1.46 -13.78 18.01
N GLN A 274 -2.70 -14.21 18.28
CA GLN A 274 -3.84 -13.34 18.57
C GLN A 274 -3.84 -12.92 20.05
N MET A 275 -3.26 -11.76 20.33
CA MET A 275 -3.22 -11.18 21.67
C MET A 275 -4.46 -10.32 22.01
N LYS A 276 -5.27 -10.01 20.99
CA LYS A 276 -6.45 -9.14 21.10
C LYS A 276 -7.67 -9.85 20.52
N ILE A 277 -8.80 -9.75 21.22
CA ILE A 277 -10.08 -10.25 20.73
C ILE A 277 -10.49 -9.48 19.46
N ILE A 278 -10.87 -10.24 18.43
CA ILE A 278 -11.35 -9.70 17.17
C ILE A 278 -12.87 -9.73 17.21
N GLU A 279 -13.47 -8.54 17.23
CA GLU A 279 -14.92 -8.34 17.22
C GLU A 279 -15.36 -7.80 15.86
N LYS A 280 -16.56 -8.17 15.42
CA LYS A 280 -17.18 -7.57 14.23
C LYS A 280 -17.41 -6.08 14.50
N SER A 281 -16.86 -5.24 13.63
CA SER A 281 -17.09 -3.79 13.69
C SER A 281 -18.58 -3.46 13.57
N ASN A 282 -19.00 -2.41 14.29
CA ASN A 282 -20.35 -1.86 14.20
C ASN A 282 -20.28 -0.32 14.25
N PRO A 283 -19.78 0.33 13.19
CA PRO A 283 -19.75 1.78 13.10
C PRO A 283 -21.15 2.34 12.82
N LYS A 284 -21.36 3.61 13.17
CA LYS A 284 -22.57 4.32 12.77
C LYS A 284 -22.34 4.98 11.41
N LEU A 285 -23.23 4.70 10.46
CA LEU A 285 -23.17 5.23 9.11
C LEU A 285 -24.34 6.18 8.87
N SER A 286 -24.06 7.39 8.38
CA SER A 286 -25.14 8.27 7.89
C SER A 286 -25.71 7.74 6.57
N VAL A 287 -26.93 8.18 6.21
CA VAL A 287 -27.53 7.86 4.89
C VAL A 287 -26.58 8.23 3.74
N PRO A 288 -26.12 7.26 2.93
CA PRO A 288 -25.25 7.52 1.79
C PRO A 288 -25.92 8.44 0.75
N SER A 289 -25.12 9.23 0.02
CA SER A 289 -25.64 9.89 -1.18
C SER A 289 -25.91 8.88 -2.29
N THR A 290 -26.98 9.10 -3.05
CA THR A 290 -27.26 8.34 -4.27
C THR A 290 -26.52 8.98 -5.44
N SER A 291 -25.74 8.19 -6.18
CA SER A 291 -25.17 8.68 -7.43
C SER A 291 -26.24 8.80 -8.51
N GLN A 292 -26.20 9.89 -9.28
CA GLN A 292 -27.14 10.11 -10.38
C GLN A 292 -26.72 9.36 -11.66
N ASN A 293 -25.44 9.05 -11.81
CA ASN A 293 -24.88 8.48 -13.03
C ASN A 293 -24.06 7.24 -12.70
N ALA A 294 -24.24 6.17 -13.47
CA ALA A 294 -23.42 4.97 -13.35
C ALA A 294 -21.98 5.25 -13.82
N TRP A 295 -21.00 4.65 -13.15
CA TRP A 295 -19.61 4.65 -13.59
C TRP A 295 -19.28 3.27 -14.15
N THR A 296 -19.14 3.19 -15.48
CA THR A 296 -18.79 1.95 -16.17
C THR A 296 -17.48 2.10 -16.93
N ILE A 297 -16.72 1.00 -16.99
CA ILE A 297 -15.53 0.88 -17.83
C ILE A 297 -15.55 -0.46 -18.59
N PRO A 298 -14.94 -0.55 -19.78
CA PRO A 298 -14.69 -1.85 -20.40
C PRO A 298 -13.64 -2.64 -19.61
N LEU A 299 -13.64 -3.95 -19.76
CA LEU A 299 -12.54 -4.81 -19.32
C LEU A 299 -11.21 -4.36 -19.96
N PRO A 300 -10.08 -4.51 -19.23
CA PRO A 300 -8.78 -4.16 -19.78
C PRO A 300 -8.41 -5.08 -20.94
N ASN A 301 -7.48 -4.63 -21.78
CA ASN A 301 -6.92 -5.42 -22.87
C ASN A 301 -5.38 -5.49 -22.80
N ASP A 302 -4.80 -6.50 -23.43
CA ASP A 302 -3.35 -6.77 -23.41
C ASP A 302 -2.55 -5.98 -24.47
N THR A 303 -3.23 -5.31 -25.40
CA THR A 303 -2.57 -4.69 -26.58
C THR A 303 -1.72 -3.46 -26.27
N GLY A 304 -1.89 -2.85 -25.08
CA GLY A 304 -1.19 -1.61 -24.70
C GLY A 304 -1.62 -0.37 -25.50
N ILE A 305 -2.63 -0.49 -26.37
CA ILE A 305 -3.09 0.59 -27.24
C ILE A 305 -3.85 1.64 -26.41
N GLN A 306 -3.37 2.88 -26.43
CA GLN A 306 -4.06 4.01 -25.81
C GLN A 306 -5.17 4.54 -26.73
N ILE A 307 -6.27 3.79 -26.83
CA ILE A 307 -7.38 4.02 -27.77
C ILE A 307 -7.91 5.46 -27.69
N LYS A 308 -7.99 6.03 -26.48
CA LYS A 308 -8.46 7.41 -26.25
C LYS A 308 -7.57 8.48 -26.90
N LYS A 309 -6.29 8.19 -27.12
CA LYS A 309 -5.33 9.08 -27.79
C LYS A 309 -5.30 8.91 -29.31
N LEU A 310 -5.89 7.84 -29.84
CA LEU A 310 -5.93 7.62 -31.29
C LEU A 310 -6.81 8.66 -31.98
N LYS A 311 -6.43 9.01 -33.22
CA LYS A 311 -7.28 9.79 -34.11
C LYS A 311 -8.49 8.95 -34.56
N LYS A 312 -9.56 9.60 -35.00
CA LYS A 312 -10.83 8.93 -35.35
C LYS A 312 -10.62 7.95 -36.51
N GLU A 313 -9.75 8.31 -37.46
CA GLU A 313 -9.42 7.51 -38.65
C GLU A 313 -8.72 6.21 -38.26
N ASN A 314 -7.70 6.29 -37.41
CA ASN A 314 -6.96 5.11 -36.92
C ASN A 314 -7.87 4.13 -36.15
N ILE A 315 -8.86 4.64 -35.40
CA ILE A 315 -9.84 3.78 -34.71
C ILE A 315 -10.71 3.05 -35.76
N LYS A 316 -11.13 3.72 -36.83
CA LYS A 316 -11.88 3.09 -37.92
C LYS A 316 -11.06 2.04 -38.65
N GLU A 317 -9.77 2.27 -38.87
CA GLU A 317 -8.86 1.29 -39.48
C GLU A 317 -8.75 0.02 -38.61
N GLN A 318 -8.57 0.18 -37.30
CA GLN A 318 -8.51 -0.94 -36.35
C GLN A 318 -9.82 -1.75 -36.26
N LEU A 319 -10.96 -1.08 -36.43
CA LEU A 319 -12.27 -1.76 -36.50
C LEU A 319 -12.45 -2.46 -37.85
N LYS A 320 -12.05 -1.83 -38.97
CA LYS A 320 -12.09 -2.43 -40.30
C LYS A 320 -11.21 -3.68 -40.42
N SER A 321 -10.01 -3.66 -39.83
CA SER A 321 -9.12 -4.83 -39.82
C SER A 321 -9.69 -6.02 -39.01
N ARG A 322 -10.74 -5.78 -38.21
CA ARG A 322 -11.50 -6.77 -37.44
C ARG A 322 -12.86 -7.08 -38.06
N GLU A 323 -13.05 -6.71 -39.34
CA GLU A 323 -14.29 -6.92 -40.11
C GLU A 323 -15.52 -6.16 -39.58
N ILE A 324 -15.32 -5.15 -38.73
CA ILE A 324 -16.40 -4.29 -38.20
C ILE A 324 -16.54 -3.06 -39.12
N LEU A 325 -17.48 -3.14 -40.06
CA LEU A 325 -17.81 -2.08 -41.01
C LEU A 325 -18.82 -1.08 -40.44
N ARG A 326 -18.50 0.23 -40.48
CA ARG A 326 -19.46 1.30 -40.12
C ARG A 326 -19.43 2.50 -41.06
N GLY A 327 -20.58 3.18 -41.12
CA GLY A 327 -20.79 4.42 -41.88
C GLY A 327 -19.95 5.62 -41.40
N SER A 328 -19.91 6.67 -42.22
CA SER A 328 -19.06 7.86 -42.01
C SER A 328 -19.34 8.61 -40.71
N ASP A 329 -20.58 8.56 -40.21
CA ASP A 329 -21.15 9.57 -39.30
C ASP A 329 -21.12 9.20 -37.80
N VAL A 330 -20.49 8.09 -37.42
CA VAL A 330 -20.43 7.67 -36.01
C VAL A 330 -19.53 8.60 -35.18
N LYS A 331 -19.96 8.96 -33.96
CA LYS A 331 -19.15 9.79 -33.04
C LYS A 331 -17.91 9.03 -32.57
N LYS A 332 -16.80 9.74 -32.37
CA LYS A 332 -15.52 9.14 -31.91
C LYS A 332 -15.70 8.34 -30.61
N LYS A 333 -16.51 8.85 -29.67
CA LYS A 333 -16.76 8.21 -28.37
C LYS A 333 -17.38 6.81 -28.51
N ASP A 334 -18.29 6.64 -29.46
CA ASP A 334 -18.97 5.36 -29.67
C ASP A 334 -18.03 4.35 -30.35
N LEU A 335 -17.22 4.81 -31.32
CA LEU A 335 -16.17 4.00 -31.94
C LEU A 335 -15.12 3.52 -30.92
N ILE A 336 -14.75 4.37 -29.95
CA ILE A 336 -13.82 4.00 -28.88
C ILE A 336 -14.39 2.85 -28.04
N LYS A 337 -15.65 2.99 -27.58
CA LYS A 337 -16.29 1.97 -26.74
C LYS A 337 -16.34 0.61 -27.43
N GLU A 338 -16.67 0.60 -28.71
CA GLU A 338 -16.74 -0.64 -29.49
C GLU A 338 -15.37 -1.29 -29.66
N LEU A 339 -14.34 -0.51 -30.01
CA LEU A 339 -12.98 -1.03 -30.11
C LEU A 339 -12.47 -1.55 -28.75
N GLU A 340 -12.80 -0.86 -27.65
CA GLU A 340 -12.46 -1.31 -26.30
C GLU A 340 -13.09 -2.68 -25.97
N VAL A 341 -14.35 -2.90 -26.35
CA VAL A 341 -15.07 -4.16 -26.14
C VAL A 341 -14.45 -5.30 -26.95
N GLU A 342 -14.11 -5.07 -28.22
CA GLU A 342 -13.51 -6.10 -29.08
C GLU A 342 -12.11 -6.49 -28.62
N LEU A 343 -11.28 -5.52 -28.23
CA LEU A 343 -9.97 -5.81 -27.67
C LEU A 343 -10.04 -6.61 -26.36
N ALA A 344 -11.07 -6.37 -25.54
CA ALA A 344 -11.33 -7.17 -24.36
C ALA A 344 -11.72 -8.62 -24.72
N LYS A 345 -12.53 -8.84 -25.78
CA LYS A 345 -12.83 -10.19 -26.28
C LYS A 345 -11.57 -10.93 -26.72
N GLU A 346 -10.72 -10.28 -27.51
CA GLU A 346 -9.44 -10.83 -27.97
C GLU A 346 -8.50 -11.16 -26.82
N THR A 347 -8.52 -10.38 -25.75
CA THR A 347 -7.70 -10.64 -24.57
C THR A 347 -8.20 -11.86 -23.82
N LEU A 348 -9.52 -11.97 -23.63
CA LEU A 348 -10.12 -13.11 -22.93
C LEU A 348 -9.93 -14.43 -23.67
N SER A 349 -9.97 -14.45 -25.01
CA SER A 349 -9.77 -15.67 -25.79
C SER A 349 -8.34 -16.22 -25.73
N LYS A 350 -7.36 -15.40 -25.33
CA LYS A 350 -5.96 -15.82 -25.14
C LYS A 350 -5.69 -16.42 -23.76
N ILE A 351 -6.57 -16.20 -22.78
CA ILE A 351 -6.36 -16.72 -21.42
C ILE A 351 -6.70 -18.23 -21.46
N PRO A 352 -5.73 -19.12 -21.18
CA PRO A 352 -6.00 -20.55 -21.16
C PRO A 352 -7.01 -20.87 -20.03
N ASP A 353 -7.99 -21.74 -20.32
CA ASP A 353 -9.07 -22.12 -19.40
C ASP A 353 -8.58 -22.81 -18.11
N ASN A 354 -7.29 -23.12 -17.98
CA ASN A 354 -6.74 -23.88 -16.85
C ASN A 354 -5.40 -23.29 -16.36
N ILE A 355 -5.41 -22.64 -15.19
CA ILE A 355 -4.24 -22.00 -14.56
C ILE A 355 -3.38 -23.02 -13.76
N GLU A 356 -3.79 -24.29 -13.68
CA GLU A 356 -3.07 -25.31 -12.89
C GLU A 356 -1.69 -25.73 -13.46
N SER A 357 -1.34 -25.38 -14.70
CA SER A 357 -0.11 -25.89 -15.34
C SER A 357 1.13 -25.00 -15.20
N LEU A 358 1.01 -23.75 -14.71
CA LEU A 358 2.16 -22.83 -14.63
C LEU A 358 2.90 -22.87 -13.27
N SER A 359 2.30 -23.46 -12.24
CA SER A 359 2.89 -23.66 -10.90
C SER A 359 4.02 -24.69 -10.88
N ASN A 360 4.18 -25.48 -11.95
CA ASN A 360 5.16 -26.57 -12.00
C ASN A 360 6.55 -26.14 -12.51
N ILE A 361 6.72 -24.90 -12.97
CA ILE A 361 8.03 -24.42 -13.46
C ILE A 361 8.96 -24.00 -12.29
N SER A 362 8.44 -23.71 -11.09
CA SER A 362 9.27 -23.31 -9.95
C SER A 362 9.85 -24.48 -9.13
N ASN A 363 9.56 -25.73 -9.48
CA ASN A 363 9.91 -26.89 -8.65
C ASN A 363 11.17 -27.66 -9.12
N SER A 364 11.82 -27.31 -10.24
CA SER A 364 12.93 -28.12 -10.77
C SER A 364 14.36 -27.69 -10.38
N ASP A 365 14.60 -26.52 -9.80
CA ASP A 365 15.97 -26.04 -9.54
C ASP A 365 16.32 -25.78 -8.06
N ASN A 366 15.66 -26.49 -7.14
CA ASN A 366 16.12 -26.57 -5.75
C ASN A 366 17.16 -27.69 -5.58
N ASN A 367 18.37 -27.50 -6.10
CA ASN A 367 19.52 -28.31 -5.68
C ASN A 367 20.85 -27.54 -5.75
N LYS A 368 21.24 -27.00 -4.59
CA LYS A 368 22.59 -26.88 -3.99
C LYS A 368 22.83 -25.48 -3.41
N GLY A 369 22.35 -25.31 -2.18
CA GLY A 369 23.05 -24.46 -1.23
C GLY A 369 24.45 -25.04 -0.97
N LYS A 370 25.49 -24.41 -1.52
CA LYS A 370 26.86 -24.59 -1.04
C LYS A 370 27.25 -23.35 -0.25
N ASN A 371 27.44 -23.55 1.05
CA ASN A 371 28.09 -22.63 1.96
C ASN A 371 29.42 -22.14 1.36
N PHE A 372 29.51 -20.87 0.99
CA PHE A 372 30.81 -20.24 0.74
C PHE A 372 31.38 -19.75 2.07
N SER A 373 32.21 -20.61 2.65
CA SER A 373 33.19 -20.25 3.66
C SER A 373 34.08 -19.13 3.12
N LYS A 374 34.29 -18.09 3.94
CA LYS A 374 35.31 -17.06 3.72
C LYS A 374 36.67 -17.72 3.60
N ASN A 375 37.28 -17.68 2.41
CA ASN A 375 38.73 -17.81 2.31
C ASN A 375 39.29 -16.70 1.41
N LYS A 376 40.07 -15.82 2.04
CA LYS A 376 40.97 -14.89 1.37
C LYS A 376 42.06 -15.73 0.71
N ASN A 377 42.18 -15.67 -0.61
CA ASN A 377 43.49 -15.68 -1.28
C ASN A 377 43.36 -15.13 -2.71
N LYS A 378 44.30 -14.24 -3.03
CA LYS A 378 44.47 -13.55 -4.31
C LYS A 378 44.64 -14.56 -5.45
N SER A 379 43.83 -14.44 -6.50
CA SER A 379 44.19 -14.89 -7.84
C SER A 379 43.85 -13.80 -8.85
N ILE A 380 44.83 -13.52 -9.71
CA ILE A 380 44.88 -12.46 -10.72
C ILE A 380 43.69 -12.60 -11.68
N ILE A 381 42.96 -11.49 -11.90
CA ILE A 381 41.75 -11.42 -12.73
C ILE A 381 42.17 -11.09 -14.18
N ASP A 382 41.76 -11.95 -15.11
CA ASP A 382 41.81 -11.71 -16.56
C ASP A 382 40.80 -10.60 -16.93
N PRO A 383 41.20 -9.52 -17.64
CA PRO A 383 40.31 -8.43 -18.02
C PRO A 383 39.18 -8.85 -18.97
N SER A 384 39.27 -10.02 -19.60
CA SER A 384 38.26 -10.52 -20.53
C SER A 384 37.05 -11.22 -19.87
N SER A 385 37.07 -11.47 -18.55
CA SER A 385 35.93 -12.01 -17.80
C SER A 385 35.04 -10.94 -17.15
N GLN A 386 35.38 -9.66 -17.27
CA GLN A 386 34.69 -8.52 -16.61
C GLN A 386 33.32 -8.16 -17.22
N PHE A 387 32.90 -8.80 -18.30
CA PHE A 387 31.54 -8.70 -18.85
C PHE A 387 30.80 -10.03 -18.79
N SER A 388 30.98 -10.78 -17.70
CA SER A 388 29.98 -11.78 -17.30
C SER A 388 28.72 -11.02 -16.91
N LEU A 389 27.85 -10.77 -17.89
CA LEU A 389 26.53 -10.18 -17.78
C LEU A 389 25.90 -10.56 -16.44
N TRP A 390 25.46 -9.53 -15.71
CA TRP A 390 24.52 -9.56 -14.58
C TRP A 390 23.63 -10.82 -14.53
N LEU A 391 24.13 -11.92 -13.98
CA LEU A 391 23.29 -13.07 -13.63
C LEU A 391 22.62 -12.72 -12.30
N LEU A 392 21.58 -11.89 -12.41
CA LEU A 392 20.66 -11.65 -11.33
C LEU A 392 20.07 -12.99 -10.92
N ILE A 393 20.45 -13.47 -9.74
CA ILE A 393 20.01 -14.76 -9.20
C ILE A 393 18.49 -14.78 -9.13
N CYS A 394 17.85 -15.92 -9.43
CA CYS A 394 16.41 -16.07 -9.27
C CYS A 394 15.95 -15.58 -7.89
N GLY A 395 14.95 -14.71 -7.87
CA GLY A 395 14.44 -14.11 -6.63
C GLY A 395 15.23 -12.90 -6.10
N TRP A 396 16.22 -12.37 -6.82
CA TRP A 396 16.97 -11.16 -6.42
C TRP A 396 16.08 -9.94 -6.12
N ALA A 397 14.94 -9.84 -6.81
CA ALA A 397 13.99 -8.76 -6.64
C ALA A 397 12.94 -9.03 -5.55
N LEU A 398 13.02 -10.15 -4.81
CA LEU A 398 12.12 -10.45 -3.69
C LEU A 398 12.30 -9.45 -2.54
N LYS A 399 11.27 -9.27 -1.72
CA LYS A 399 11.30 -8.30 -0.62
C LYS A 399 12.18 -8.79 0.53
N SER A 400 12.19 -10.09 0.80
CA SER A 400 13.04 -10.71 1.82
C SER A 400 14.53 -10.49 1.54
N MET A 401 14.92 -10.47 0.26
CA MET A 401 16.29 -10.22 -0.22
C MET A 401 16.69 -8.74 -0.22
N GLN A 402 15.75 -7.82 0.03
CA GLN A 402 15.98 -6.38 -0.04
C GLN A 402 16.92 -5.91 1.09
N LYS A 403 18.11 -5.40 0.80
CA LYS A 403 19.05 -4.94 1.86
C LYS A 403 18.66 -3.62 2.51
N TYR A 404 18.24 -2.64 1.71
CA TYR A 404 17.91 -1.29 2.17
C TYR A 404 16.41 -1.11 2.39
N GLY A 405 15.99 -0.07 3.11
CA GLY A 405 14.56 0.31 3.21
C GLY A 405 13.64 -0.72 3.88
N LYS A 406 14.16 -1.72 4.61
CA LYS A 406 13.32 -2.65 5.41
C LYS A 406 12.66 -1.89 6.57
N LYS A 407 11.32 -1.85 6.60
CA LYS A 407 10.56 -1.33 7.75
C LYS A 407 10.81 -2.23 8.97
N GLY A 408 11.17 -1.62 10.11
CA GLY A 408 11.37 -2.31 11.38
C GLY A 408 12.65 -3.17 11.51
N GLY A 409 13.51 -3.17 10.47
CA GLY A 409 14.78 -3.92 10.49
C GLY A 409 15.96 -3.16 11.12
N GLY A 410 15.77 -1.89 11.49
CA GLY A 410 16.77 -1.16 12.24
C GLY A 410 16.82 -1.68 13.68
N LYS A 411 18.02 -2.01 14.19
CA LYS A 411 18.20 -2.28 15.62
C LYS A 411 17.65 -1.08 16.39
N HIS A 412 16.57 -1.29 17.13
CA HIS A 412 16.01 -0.24 17.97
C HIS A 412 17.03 0.14 19.03
N ILE A 413 17.16 1.44 19.30
CA ILE A 413 17.97 1.91 20.43
C ILE A 413 17.41 1.23 21.69
N SER A 414 18.27 0.53 22.43
CA SER A 414 17.83 -0.14 23.66
C SER A 414 17.34 0.89 24.66
N LYS A 415 16.41 0.50 25.56
CA LYS A 415 15.88 1.43 26.57
C LYS A 415 16.98 2.01 27.46
N LYS A 416 18.06 1.27 27.69
CA LYS A 416 19.25 1.71 28.42
C LYS A 416 19.96 2.86 27.69
N VAL A 417 20.29 2.64 26.41
CA VAL A 417 20.95 3.68 25.58
C VAL A 417 20.03 4.89 25.39
N TRP A 418 18.72 4.68 25.29
CA TRP A 418 17.74 5.77 25.21
C TRP A 418 17.78 6.66 26.45
N ASN A 419 17.78 6.08 27.64
CA ASN A 419 17.84 6.85 28.90
C ASN A 419 19.14 7.64 29.01
N LEU A 420 20.29 7.04 28.66
CA LEU A 420 21.59 7.74 28.65
C LEU A 420 21.57 8.94 27.70
N LEU A 421 21.02 8.77 26.49
CA LEU A 421 20.86 9.88 25.53
C LEU A 421 19.95 10.99 26.07
N GLN A 422 18.91 10.64 26.83
CA GLN A 422 18.05 11.63 27.50
C GLN A 422 18.79 12.39 28.60
N GLU A 423 19.56 11.70 29.43
CA GLU A 423 20.38 12.30 30.49
C GLU A 423 21.37 13.31 29.89
N TYR A 424 22.15 12.91 28.89
CA TYR A 424 23.09 13.80 28.20
C TYR A 424 22.38 15.00 27.53
N PHE A 425 21.20 14.79 26.97
CA PHE A 425 20.46 15.90 26.36
C PHE A 425 19.93 16.89 27.40
N LEU A 426 19.54 16.42 28.58
CA LEU A 426 19.02 17.25 29.66
C LEU A 426 20.12 17.99 30.42
N GLU A 427 21.30 17.37 30.61
CA GLU A 427 22.48 18.01 31.18
C GLU A 427 22.85 19.29 30.42
N GLY A 428 22.86 19.22 29.08
CA GLY A 428 23.10 20.37 28.21
C GLY A 428 22.02 21.47 28.21
N ASN A 429 20.85 21.21 28.80
CA ASN A 429 19.81 22.22 29.04
C ASN A 429 19.93 22.88 30.42
N ILE A 430 20.54 22.19 31.39
CA ILE A 430 20.81 22.71 32.74
C ILE A 430 22.03 23.63 32.70
N ASP A 431 23.08 23.22 31.98
CA ASP A 431 24.27 24.05 31.72
C ASP A 431 24.55 24.14 30.22
N LYS A 432 24.55 25.37 29.68
CA LYS A 432 24.83 25.62 28.26
C LYS A 432 26.27 25.27 27.86
N SER A 433 27.20 25.22 28.82
CA SER A 433 28.59 24.85 28.59
C SER A 433 28.78 23.32 28.47
N GLU A 434 27.85 22.53 29.00
CA GLU A 434 27.82 21.06 28.93
C GLU A 434 26.91 20.54 27.79
N ARG A 435 26.66 21.36 26.77
CA ARG A 435 25.78 20.99 25.66
C ARG A 435 26.44 19.92 24.79
N HIS A 436 26.00 18.67 24.97
CA HIS A 436 26.49 17.57 24.18
C HIS A 436 26.10 17.69 22.70
N THR A 437 27.11 17.68 21.82
CA THR A 437 26.95 17.42 20.39
C THR A 437 26.70 15.93 20.15
N ALA A 438 26.23 15.57 18.96
CA ALA A 438 26.04 14.15 18.63
C ALA A 438 27.34 13.35 18.73
N GLU A 439 28.47 13.97 18.40
CA GLU A 439 29.81 13.40 18.51
C GLU A 439 30.21 13.17 19.97
N SER A 440 29.88 14.12 20.86
CA SER A 440 30.11 14.02 22.30
C SER A 440 29.27 12.91 22.94
N MET A 441 27.96 12.85 22.62
CA MET A 441 27.08 11.76 23.10
C MET A 441 27.55 10.39 22.59
N PHE A 442 27.99 10.30 21.33
CA PHE A 442 28.54 9.06 20.78
C PHE A 442 29.82 8.64 21.50
N PHE A 443 30.68 9.59 21.87
CA PHE A 443 31.90 9.31 22.63
C PHE A 443 31.60 8.83 24.05
N GLN A 444 30.64 9.46 24.75
CA GLN A 444 30.21 9.01 26.08
C GLN A 444 29.59 7.61 26.04
N LEU A 445 28.76 7.32 25.02
CA LEU A 445 28.23 5.96 24.84
C LEU A 445 29.35 4.93 24.61
N LYS A 446 30.43 5.30 23.89
CA LYS A 446 31.61 4.43 23.78
C LYS A 446 32.28 4.19 25.13
N GLN A 447 32.44 5.21 25.96
CA GLN A 447 32.98 5.06 27.31
C GLN A 447 32.08 4.19 28.19
N CYS A 448 30.76 4.34 28.11
CA CYS A 448 29.81 3.46 28.80
C CYS A 448 29.95 2.01 28.35
N ALA A 449 30.23 1.77 27.06
CA ALA A 449 30.46 0.43 26.54
C ALA A 449 31.82 -0.17 26.97
N GLU A 450 32.85 0.68 27.11
CA GLU A 450 34.15 0.28 27.66
C GLU A 450 34.05 -0.06 29.14
N ASN A 451 33.19 0.65 29.88
CA ASN A 451 32.91 0.42 31.29
C ASN A 451 31.89 -0.72 31.55
N GLY A 452 31.42 -1.41 30.49
CA GLY A 452 30.48 -2.53 30.59
C GLY A 452 29.04 -2.16 30.98
N ILE A 453 28.68 -0.87 30.92
CA ILE A 453 27.32 -0.37 31.23
C ILE A 453 26.34 -0.74 30.10
N ILE A 454 26.83 -0.73 28.86
CA ILE A 454 26.10 -1.13 27.66
C ILE A 454 26.97 -2.04 26.78
N ASP A 455 26.37 -2.89 25.97
CA ASP A 455 27.13 -3.71 25.03
C ASP A 455 27.65 -2.87 23.85
N LYS A 456 28.84 -3.18 23.34
CA LYS A 456 29.44 -2.48 22.18
C LYS A 456 28.56 -2.54 20.94
N GLU A 457 27.75 -3.59 20.82
CA GLU A 457 26.80 -3.77 19.73
C GLU A 457 25.53 -2.92 19.87
N GLU A 458 25.26 -2.36 21.06
CA GLU A 458 24.11 -1.48 21.31
C GLU A 458 24.38 -0.01 20.98
N ILE A 459 25.65 0.36 20.72
CA ILE A 459 26.02 1.74 20.40
C ILE A 459 25.39 2.15 19.04
N PRO A 460 24.49 3.14 19.00
CA PRO A 460 23.88 3.61 17.76
C PRO A 460 24.91 4.29 16.87
N LYS A 461 24.67 4.31 15.54
CA LYS A 461 25.49 5.11 14.63
C LYS A 461 25.36 6.60 14.98
N LEU A 462 26.43 7.36 14.75
CA LEU A 462 26.45 8.82 14.97
C LEU A 462 25.27 9.54 14.30
N GLU A 463 24.92 9.13 13.07
CA GLU A 463 23.78 9.69 12.34
C GLU A 463 22.43 9.39 13.00
N THR A 464 22.31 8.22 13.64
CA THR A 464 21.12 7.87 14.43
C THR A 464 20.98 8.78 15.64
N ILE A 465 22.09 9.14 16.29
CA ILE A 465 22.11 10.07 17.43
C ILE A 465 21.73 11.48 16.98
N ARG A 466 22.28 11.99 15.86
CA ARG A 466 21.88 13.31 15.31
C ARG A 466 20.38 13.40 15.01
N ASN A 467 19.85 12.36 14.37
CA ASN A 467 18.42 12.28 14.06
C ASN A 467 17.56 12.18 15.33
N TRP A 468 18.04 11.43 16.34
CA TRP A 468 17.39 11.33 17.65
C TRP A 468 17.32 12.69 18.35
N ILE A 469 18.44 13.42 18.46
CA ILE A 469 18.52 14.77 19.07
C ILE A 469 17.51 15.70 18.39
N SER A 470 17.46 15.71 17.06
CA SER A 470 16.56 16.58 16.29
C SER A 470 15.09 16.31 16.58
N ARG A 471 14.71 15.02 16.65
CA ARG A 471 13.33 14.60 16.96
C ARG A 471 12.97 14.91 18.42
N TYR A 472 13.86 14.54 19.35
CA TYR A 472 13.65 14.73 20.79
C TYR A 472 13.52 16.22 21.15
N ALA A 473 14.37 17.09 20.60
CA ALA A 473 14.28 18.53 20.77
C ALA A 473 12.99 19.13 20.18
N SER A 474 12.49 18.59 19.07
CA SER A 474 11.20 19.01 18.50
C SER A 474 10.03 18.64 19.39
N GLN A 475 10.01 17.40 19.90
CA GLN A 475 8.97 16.91 20.79
C GLN A 475 8.96 17.68 22.12
N HIS A 476 10.13 17.88 22.73
CA HIS A 476 10.26 18.65 23.97
C HIS A 476 9.78 20.11 23.82
N ARG A 477 10.05 20.75 22.67
CA ARG A 477 9.51 22.09 22.36
C ARG A 477 7.98 22.10 22.21
N GLN A 478 7.40 21.05 21.62
CA GLN A 478 5.94 20.91 21.50
C GLN A 478 5.28 20.70 22.87
N GLU A 479 5.85 19.84 23.70
CA GLU A 479 5.37 19.59 25.07
C GLU A 479 5.44 20.87 25.93
N ALA A 480 6.56 21.61 25.87
CA ALA A 480 6.68 22.90 26.54
C ALA A 480 5.62 23.91 26.04
N ALA A 481 5.41 24.02 24.72
CA ALA A 481 4.41 24.93 24.14
C ALA A 481 2.95 24.57 24.52
N ILE A 482 2.66 23.31 24.84
CA ILE A 482 1.35 22.85 25.33
C ILE A 482 1.17 23.26 26.80
N VAL A 483 2.23 23.18 27.62
CA VAL A 483 2.20 23.59 29.04
C VAL A 483 1.96 25.09 29.19
N PHE A 484 2.51 25.93 28.31
CA PHE A 484 2.29 27.39 28.31
C PHE A 484 0.92 27.85 27.74
N LYS A 485 0.08 26.94 27.26
CA LYS A 485 -1.27 27.22 26.71
C LYS A 485 -2.42 26.82 27.64
N LYS A 486 -2.12 26.30 28.82
CA LYS A 486 -3.06 26.24 29.95
C LYS A 486 -2.87 27.46 30.83
#